data_AF-A0A966PWA1-F1
#
_entry.id   AF-A0A966PWA1-F1
#
_cell.length_a   1.000
_cell.length_b   1.000
_cell.length_c   1.000
_cell.angle_alpha   90.00
_cell.angle_beta   90.00
_cell.angle_gamma   90.00
#
_symmetry.space_group_name_H-M   'P 1'
#
loop_
_entity.id
_entity.type
_entity.pdbx_description
1 polymer ?
#
loop_
_entity_poly.entity_id
_entity_poly.type
_entity_poly.pdbx_seq_one_letter_code
_entity_poly.pdbx_strand_id
1 'polypeptide(L)'
;MIHIITPCSRPENLIFMRDSVPAECNWIIVYDKLAKPTSEIKGATILYSPYTGCVGNPNRNYALDNIEFSDTDWIYILDDDNIIHPEWFNNVKDFTADYLNMIAWGQVWKNNSIRLTPTNDPDIGNIDTSCYMVRGRLMKTLRYEMIYEADGVMAREAYKQGGFMMLDQYLGYYNYLRTPEDRDLIL
;
A
#
# COMPACT_ATOMS: atom_id res chain seq x y z
N MET A 1 2.32 6.26 -14.33
CA MET A 1 1.62 5.00 -13.98
C MET A 1 1.44 4.95 -12.46
N ILE A 2 0.44 4.22 -11.95
CA ILE A 2 0.39 3.87 -10.52
C ILE A 2 0.65 2.38 -10.38
N HIS A 3 1.65 2.02 -9.59
CA HIS A 3 1.99 0.65 -9.22
C HIS A 3 1.42 0.36 -7.83
N ILE A 4 0.55 -0.63 -7.74
CA ILE A 4 0.01 -1.13 -6.48
C ILE A 4 0.81 -2.37 -6.10
N ILE A 5 1.53 -2.34 -4.99
CA ILE A 5 2.35 -3.46 -4.51
C ILE A 5 1.65 -4.08 -3.30
N THR A 6 1.38 -5.38 -3.38
CA THR A 6 0.76 -6.15 -2.30
C THR A 6 1.72 -7.21 -1.77
N PRO A 7 2.34 -7.00 -0.59
CA PRO A 7 3.00 -8.09 0.11
C PRO A 7 1.95 -9.11 0.56
N CYS A 8 2.08 -10.37 0.15
CA CYS A 8 1.04 -11.38 0.31
C CYS A 8 1.51 -12.60 1.11
N SER A 9 0.92 -12.77 2.28
CA SER A 9 1.01 -13.96 3.14
C SER A 9 -0.29 -14.80 3.15
N ARG A 10 -1.40 -14.24 2.64
CA ARG A 10 -2.77 -14.75 2.64
C ARG A 10 -3.34 -14.79 1.22
N PRO A 11 -2.89 -15.73 0.36
CA PRO A 11 -3.27 -15.77 -1.05
C PRO A 11 -4.77 -15.89 -1.31
N GLU A 12 -5.53 -16.44 -0.36
CA GLU A 12 -6.99 -16.56 -0.43
C GLU A 12 -7.71 -15.21 -0.56
N ASN A 13 -7.09 -14.12 -0.09
CA ASN A 13 -7.66 -12.78 -0.15
C ASN A 13 -7.53 -12.12 -1.53
N LEU A 14 -6.57 -12.56 -2.35
CA LEU A 14 -6.20 -11.89 -3.60
C LEU A 14 -7.35 -11.85 -4.61
N ILE A 15 -8.25 -12.84 -4.61
CA ILE A 15 -9.41 -12.82 -5.50
C ILE A 15 -10.36 -11.66 -5.19
N PHE A 16 -10.53 -11.32 -3.91
CA PHE A 16 -11.36 -10.18 -3.48
C PHE A 16 -10.66 -8.86 -3.72
N MET A 17 -9.34 -8.80 -3.51
CA MET A 17 -8.54 -7.62 -3.81
C MET A 17 -8.61 -7.26 -5.30
N ARG A 18 -8.41 -8.27 -6.17
CA ARG A 18 -8.39 -8.10 -7.63
C ARG A 18 -9.58 -7.29 -8.12
N ASP A 19 -10.77 -7.60 -7.61
CA ASP A 19 -12.01 -6.97 -8.06
C ASP A 19 -12.10 -5.47 -7.65
N SER A 20 -11.27 -5.01 -6.71
CA SER A 20 -11.16 -3.60 -6.32
C SER A 20 -10.03 -2.84 -7.03
N VAL A 21 -9.07 -3.53 -7.63
CA VAL A 21 -7.89 -2.90 -8.23
C VAL A 21 -8.27 -2.26 -9.57
N PRO A 22 -8.02 -0.94 -9.77
CA PRO A 22 -8.31 -0.27 -11.04
C PRO A 22 -7.50 -0.88 -12.19
N ALA A 23 -8.14 -1.05 -13.35
CA ALA A 23 -7.52 -1.67 -14.52
C ALA A 23 -6.37 -0.82 -15.12
N GLU A 24 -6.37 0.48 -14.83
CA GLU A 24 -5.33 1.43 -15.22
C GLU A 24 -4.09 1.37 -14.34
N CYS A 25 -4.15 0.68 -13.20
CA CYS A 25 -3.01 0.49 -12.31
C CYS A 25 -2.26 -0.79 -12.67
N ASN A 26 -0.94 -0.77 -12.46
CA ASN A 26 -0.14 -1.98 -12.50
C ASN A 26 -0.17 -2.65 -11.13
N TRP A 27 -0.78 -3.83 -11.01
CA TRP A 27 -0.83 -4.57 -9.77
C TRP A 27 0.34 -5.56 -9.68
N ILE A 28 1.10 -5.48 -8.59
CA ILE A 28 2.22 -6.37 -8.28
C ILE A 28 1.91 -7.10 -6.99
N ILE A 29 1.91 -8.43 -7.05
CA ILE A 29 1.73 -9.30 -5.88
C ILE A 29 3.09 -9.89 -5.53
N VAL A 30 3.49 -9.73 -4.28
CA VAL A 30 4.74 -10.29 -3.76
C VAL A 30 4.41 -11.37 -2.77
N TYR A 31 4.45 -12.62 -3.20
CA TYR A 31 4.25 -13.74 -2.29
C TYR A 31 5.40 -13.81 -1.28
N ASP A 32 5.04 -13.80 0.01
CA ASP A 32 5.91 -14.19 1.11
C ASP A 32 6.44 -15.60 0.87
N LYS A 33 7.66 -15.88 1.32
CA LYS A 33 8.28 -17.21 1.17
C LYS A 33 7.38 -18.36 1.66
N LEU A 34 6.60 -18.12 2.72
CA LEU A 34 5.73 -19.13 3.33
C LEU A 34 4.32 -19.18 2.73
N ALA A 35 3.98 -18.21 1.87
CA ALA A 35 2.67 -18.17 1.22
C ALA A 35 2.51 -19.37 0.27
N LYS A 36 1.29 -19.92 0.23
CA LYS A 36 0.94 -21.04 -0.64
C LYS A 36 -0.14 -20.57 -1.61
N PRO A 37 0.22 -20.08 -2.80
CA PRO A 37 -0.76 -19.64 -3.80
C PRO A 37 -1.74 -20.77 -4.12
N THR A 38 -3.03 -20.48 -3.97
CA THR A 38 -4.11 -21.47 -4.17
C THR A 38 -4.76 -21.36 -5.55
N SER A 39 -4.53 -20.25 -6.25
CA SER A 39 -5.09 -19.97 -7.57
C SER A 39 -4.20 -19.01 -8.36
N GLU A 40 -4.34 -19.04 -9.68
CA GLU A 40 -3.73 -18.07 -10.56
C GLU A 40 -4.47 -16.73 -10.48
N ILE A 41 -3.74 -15.63 -10.22
CA ILE A 41 -4.28 -14.28 -10.21
C ILE A 41 -3.97 -13.59 -11.54
N LYS A 42 -5.00 -13.43 -12.37
CA LYS A 42 -4.90 -12.72 -13.65
C LYS A 42 -4.84 -11.21 -13.44
N GLY A 43 -4.13 -10.53 -14.33
CA GLY A 43 -4.02 -9.06 -14.31
C GLY A 43 -3.02 -8.51 -13.29
N ALA A 44 -2.17 -9.37 -12.71
CA ALA A 44 -1.12 -8.98 -11.79
C ALA A 44 0.26 -9.48 -12.26
N THR A 45 1.30 -8.71 -11.96
CA THR A 45 2.68 -9.17 -11.99
C THR A 45 2.97 -9.93 -10.69
N ILE A 46 3.49 -11.15 -10.79
CA ILE A 46 3.75 -11.99 -9.62
C ILE A 46 5.25 -12.05 -9.33
N LEU A 47 5.62 -11.77 -8.08
CA LEU A 47 6.95 -11.96 -7.53
C LEU A 47 6.93 -12.97 -6.38
N TYR A 48 7.99 -13.76 -6.25
CA TYR A 48 8.17 -14.71 -5.16
C TYR A 48 9.36 -14.27 -4.30
N SER A 49 9.06 -13.66 -3.15
CA SER A 49 10.09 -13.18 -2.24
C SER A 49 10.76 -14.36 -1.52
N PRO A 50 12.10 -14.36 -1.37
CA PRO A 50 12.80 -15.34 -0.55
C PRO A 50 12.72 -14.99 0.95
N TYR A 51 11.99 -13.95 1.34
CA TYR A 51 11.92 -13.42 2.70
C TYR A 51 10.58 -13.68 3.38
N THR A 52 10.57 -13.56 4.70
CA THR A 52 9.38 -13.68 5.54
C THR A 52 9.46 -12.75 6.76
N GLY A 53 8.31 -12.47 7.38
CA GLY A 53 8.21 -11.76 8.67
C GLY A 53 8.10 -10.23 8.58
N CYS A 54 8.26 -9.56 9.72
CA CYS A 54 8.20 -8.11 9.91
C CYS A 54 7.03 -7.43 9.16
N VAL A 55 5.81 -7.95 9.37
CA VAL A 55 4.55 -7.45 8.76
C VAL A 55 4.63 -7.23 7.24
N GLY A 56 5.46 -8.02 6.54
CA GLY A 56 5.60 -7.95 5.08
C GLY A 56 6.61 -6.91 4.58
N ASN A 57 7.29 -6.16 5.45
CA ASN A 57 8.29 -5.16 5.04
C ASN A 57 9.43 -5.72 4.17
N PRO A 58 9.98 -6.93 4.42
CA PRO A 58 10.95 -7.53 3.51
C PRO A 58 10.40 -7.71 2.09
N ASN A 59 9.11 -8.05 1.97
CA ASN A 59 8.43 -8.29 0.70
C ASN A 59 8.13 -6.97 -0.02
N ARG A 60 7.80 -5.90 0.72
CA ARG A 60 7.69 -4.53 0.18
C ARG A 60 9.02 -4.11 -0.46
N ASN A 61 10.13 -4.23 0.28
CA ASN A 61 11.46 -3.90 -0.23
C ASN A 61 11.88 -4.80 -1.40
N TYR A 62 11.60 -6.10 -1.33
CA TYR A 62 11.89 -7.04 -2.42
C TYR A 62 11.21 -6.61 -3.72
N ALA A 63 9.95 -6.18 -3.70
CA ALA A 63 9.34 -5.61 -4.90
C ALA A 63 10.09 -4.37 -5.38
N LEU A 64 10.35 -3.38 -4.51
CA LEU A 64 11.04 -2.15 -4.90
C LEU A 64 12.41 -2.38 -5.53
N ASP A 65 13.09 -3.47 -5.16
CA ASP A 65 14.38 -3.87 -5.73
C ASP A 65 14.27 -4.67 -7.04
N ASN A 66 13.11 -5.23 -7.37
CA ASN A 66 12.94 -6.18 -8.48
C ASN A 66 11.90 -5.77 -9.53
N ILE A 67 11.16 -4.67 -9.33
CA ILE A 67 10.27 -4.11 -10.35
C ILE A 67 10.87 -2.87 -10.99
N GLU A 68 10.63 -2.71 -12.29
CA GLU A 68 10.97 -1.50 -13.03
C GLU A 68 9.86 -0.46 -12.91
N PHE A 69 10.22 0.76 -12.53
CA PHE A 69 9.34 1.92 -12.50
C PHE A 69 10.14 3.22 -12.71
N SER A 70 9.49 4.23 -13.28
CA SER A 70 10.10 5.53 -13.56
C SER A 70 10.03 6.49 -12.36
N ASP A 71 10.78 7.58 -12.45
CA ASP A 71 10.80 8.62 -11.40
C ASP A 71 9.47 9.36 -11.25
N THR A 72 8.63 9.31 -12.29
CA THR A 72 7.31 9.94 -12.36
C THR A 72 6.18 8.93 -12.16
N ASP A 73 6.48 7.66 -11.85
CA ASP A 73 5.44 6.74 -11.43
C ASP A 73 5.07 6.96 -9.96
N TRP A 74 3.88 6.50 -9.58
CA TRP A 74 3.42 6.45 -8.20
C TRP A 74 3.48 5.02 -7.70
N ILE A 75 3.95 4.84 -6.47
CA ILE A 75 3.96 3.56 -5.78
C ILE A 75 3.00 3.63 -4.60
N TYR A 76 2.04 2.71 -4.59
CA TYR A 76 1.08 2.54 -3.52
C TYR A 76 1.21 1.14 -2.94
N ILE A 77 1.49 1.02 -1.65
CA ILE A 77 1.52 -0.27 -0.97
C ILE A 77 0.13 -0.56 -0.40
N LEU A 78 -0.40 -1.76 -0.66
CA LEU A 78 -1.69 -2.20 -0.12
C LEU A 78 -1.56 -3.62 0.42
N ASP A 79 -1.77 -3.78 1.73
CA ASP A 79 -1.69 -5.08 2.40
C ASP A 79 -2.77 -6.07 1.93
N ASP A 80 -2.47 -7.36 2.03
CA ASP A 80 -3.29 -8.44 1.49
C ASP A 80 -4.55 -8.77 2.30
N ASP A 81 -4.89 -7.99 3.32
CA ASP A 81 -6.19 -8.02 4.01
C ASP A 81 -7.04 -6.77 3.76
N ASN A 82 -6.71 -6.01 2.73
CA ASN A 82 -7.39 -4.78 2.42
C ASN A 82 -7.87 -4.75 0.96
N ILE A 83 -8.75 -3.79 0.64
CA ILE A 83 -9.17 -3.52 -0.74
C ILE A 83 -8.95 -2.04 -1.06
N ILE A 84 -8.89 -1.71 -2.36
CA ILE A 84 -8.88 -0.31 -2.81
C ILE A 84 -10.26 0.31 -2.55
N HIS A 85 -10.28 1.51 -1.98
CA HIS A 85 -11.52 2.26 -1.81
C HIS A 85 -12.11 2.64 -3.19
N PRO A 86 -13.43 2.47 -3.43
CA PRO A 86 -14.03 2.69 -4.75
C PRO A 86 -13.79 4.09 -5.31
N GLU A 87 -13.73 5.10 -4.44
CA GLU A 87 -13.45 6.49 -4.84
C GLU A 87 -11.96 6.80 -5.00
N TRP A 88 -11.05 5.92 -4.58
CA TRP A 88 -9.61 6.23 -4.53
C TRP A 88 -9.05 6.65 -5.89
N PHE A 89 -9.26 5.82 -6.92
CA PHE A 89 -8.62 6.03 -8.21
C PHE A 89 -9.04 7.35 -8.87
N ASN A 90 -10.34 7.67 -8.84
CA ASN A 90 -10.86 8.91 -9.40
C ASN A 90 -10.33 10.15 -8.72
N ASN A 91 -9.93 10.05 -7.45
CA ASN A 91 -9.37 11.16 -6.70
C ASN A 91 -7.84 11.27 -6.86
N VAL A 92 -7.13 10.20 -7.23
CA VAL A 92 -5.66 10.23 -7.31
C VAL A 92 -5.08 10.25 -8.74
N LYS A 93 -5.83 9.81 -9.75
CA LYS A 93 -5.33 9.58 -11.12
C LYS A 93 -4.77 10.83 -11.81
N ASP A 94 -5.31 12.01 -11.48
CA ASP A 94 -4.97 13.27 -12.15
C ASP A 94 -3.76 13.99 -11.53
N PHE A 95 -3.18 13.43 -10.45
CA PHE A 95 -1.97 13.97 -9.85
C PHE A 95 -0.72 13.65 -10.67
N THR A 96 -0.52 14.45 -11.71
CA THR A 96 0.60 14.33 -12.65
C THR A 96 1.75 15.27 -12.34
N ALA A 97 1.55 16.29 -11.48
CA ALA A 97 2.55 17.32 -11.22
C ALA A 97 3.90 16.77 -10.73
N ASP A 98 4.98 17.12 -11.43
CA ASP A 98 6.32 16.57 -11.19
C ASP A 98 6.97 17.01 -9.87
N TYR A 99 6.46 18.08 -9.25
CA TYR A 99 6.93 18.56 -7.95
C TYR A 99 6.32 17.79 -6.77
N LEU A 100 5.25 17.01 -6.99
CA LEU A 100 4.65 16.20 -5.95
C LEU A 100 5.43 14.89 -5.80
N ASN A 101 5.85 14.60 -4.58
CA ASN A 101 6.56 13.40 -4.15
C ASN A 101 5.68 12.46 -3.33
N MET A 102 4.68 12.98 -2.62
CA MET A 102 3.81 12.19 -1.76
C MET A 102 2.39 12.76 -1.76
N ILE A 103 1.41 11.87 -1.78
CA ILE A 103 0.00 12.20 -1.62
C ILE A 103 -0.55 11.34 -0.49
N ALA A 104 -1.28 11.96 0.44
CA ALA A 104 -1.89 11.28 1.57
C ALA A 104 -3.38 11.60 1.72
N TRP A 105 -4.10 10.70 2.37
CA TRP A 105 -5.54 10.77 2.64
C TRP A 105 -5.86 10.08 3.97
N GLY A 106 -7.13 10.15 4.40
CA GLY A 106 -7.62 9.51 5.61
C GLY A 106 -8.08 8.06 5.41
N GLN A 107 -8.33 7.37 6.52
CA GLN A 107 -8.71 5.97 6.54
C GLN A 107 -10.00 5.73 7.31
N VAL A 108 -10.81 4.80 6.81
CA VAL A 108 -12.04 4.34 7.45
C VAL A 108 -12.00 2.84 7.73
N TRP A 109 -12.81 2.43 8.71
CA TRP A 109 -13.16 1.03 8.91
C TRP A 109 -14.11 0.56 7.80
N LYS A 110 -14.33 -0.76 7.72
CA LYS A 110 -15.27 -1.38 6.76
C LYS A 110 -16.70 -0.81 6.83
N ASN A 111 -17.13 -0.35 8.01
CA ASN A 111 -18.44 0.28 8.21
C ASN A 111 -18.45 1.79 7.93
N ASN A 112 -17.39 2.32 7.30
CA ASN A 112 -17.15 3.73 7.00
C ASN A 112 -17.00 4.66 8.21
N SER A 113 -16.89 4.14 9.44
CA SER A 113 -16.48 5.00 10.55
C SER A 113 -15.02 5.39 10.41
N ILE A 114 -14.68 6.59 10.85
CA ILE A 114 -13.33 7.15 10.74
C ILE A 114 -12.36 6.36 11.63
N ARG A 115 -11.22 5.94 11.06
CA ARG A 115 -10.09 5.36 11.81
C ARG A 115 -8.97 6.38 11.96
N LEU A 116 -8.48 6.92 10.84
CA LEU A 116 -7.42 7.92 10.79
C LEU A 116 -7.91 9.12 9.99
N THR A 117 -7.77 10.32 10.55
CA THR A 117 -8.05 11.56 9.84
C THR A 117 -6.91 11.90 8.89
N PRO A 118 -7.18 12.53 7.73
CA PRO A 118 -6.12 13.13 6.92
C PRO A 118 -5.21 14.01 7.78
N THR A 119 -3.91 13.92 7.58
CA THR A 119 -2.91 14.69 8.34
C THR A 119 -1.99 15.46 7.40
N ASN A 120 -1.63 16.68 7.81
CA ASN A 120 -0.65 17.51 7.12
C ASN A 120 0.77 17.33 7.68
N ASP A 121 0.94 16.46 8.68
CA ASP A 121 2.21 16.13 9.32
C ASP A 121 2.29 14.61 9.54
N PRO A 122 2.52 13.83 8.47
CA PRO A 122 2.51 12.37 8.55
C PRO A 122 3.72 11.84 9.35
N ASP A 123 3.42 11.04 10.37
CA ASP A 123 4.40 10.37 11.24
C ASP A 123 3.82 9.07 11.82
N ILE A 124 4.67 8.31 12.52
CA ILE A 124 4.30 7.11 13.26
C ILE A 124 3.07 7.38 14.13
N GLY A 125 2.05 6.53 13.96
CA GLY A 125 0.84 6.56 14.78
C GLY A 125 -0.29 7.47 14.26
N ASN A 126 -0.04 8.30 13.24
CA ASN A 126 -1.08 9.13 12.62
C ASN A 126 -1.32 8.83 11.13
N ILE A 127 -0.58 7.90 10.55
CA ILE A 127 -0.73 7.44 9.18
C ILE A 127 -0.51 5.93 9.09
N ASP A 128 -1.08 5.32 8.06
CA ASP A 128 -1.05 3.88 7.80
C ASP A 128 -0.62 3.65 6.34
N THR A 129 -0.05 2.49 6.04
CA THR A 129 0.40 2.11 4.69
C THR A 129 -0.66 2.39 3.61
N SER A 130 -1.95 2.14 3.90
CA SER A 130 -3.04 2.36 2.94
C SER A 130 -3.45 3.83 2.76
N CYS A 131 -2.82 4.77 3.46
CA CYS A 131 -3.19 6.19 3.49
C CYS A 131 -2.36 7.08 2.58
N TYR A 132 -1.39 6.53 1.85
CA TYR A 132 -0.52 7.36 1.00
C TYR A 132 0.05 6.60 -0.20
N MET A 133 0.49 7.37 -1.19
CA MET A 133 1.37 6.90 -2.26
C MET A 133 2.55 7.84 -2.45
N VAL A 134 3.67 7.29 -2.91
CA VAL A 134 4.96 7.99 -3.02
C VAL A 134 5.48 7.90 -4.44
N ARG A 135 6.13 8.96 -4.92
CA ARG A 135 6.77 8.95 -6.24
C ARG A 135 7.89 7.94 -6.33
N GLY A 136 8.02 7.35 -7.51
CA GLY A 136 9.06 6.40 -7.86
C GLY A 136 10.47 6.92 -7.55
N ARG A 137 10.77 8.20 -7.81
CA ARG A 137 12.09 8.76 -7.49
C ARG A 137 12.50 8.60 -6.02
N LEU A 138 11.55 8.70 -5.08
CA LEU A 138 11.83 8.46 -3.67
C LEU A 138 11.83 6.97 -3.34
N MET A 139 10.93 6.20 -3.95
CA MET A 139 10.85 4.76 -3.73
C MET A 139 12.05 3.98 -4.32
N LYS A 140 12.85 4.60 -5.18
CA LYS A 140 14.15 4.07 -5.61
C LYS A 140 15.22 4.15 -4.52
N THR A 141 15.10 5.08 -3.57
CA THR A 141 16.12 5.34 -2.55
C THR A 141 15.67 4.98 -1.14
N LEU A 142 14.37 5.08 -0.83
CA LEU A 142 13.80 4.75 0.46
C LEU A 142 13.43 3.27 0.57
N ARG A 143 13.58 2.68 1.75
CA ARG A 143 13.19 1.30 2.06
C ARG A 143 12.45 1.26 3.39
N TYR A 144 11.52 0.31 3.52
CA TYR A 144 10.82 0.06 4.77
C TYR A 144 11.80 -0.52 5.80
N GLU A 145 11.76 0.03 7.01
CA GLU A 145 12.51 -0.53 8.14
C GLU A 145 11.92 -1.88 8.58
N MET A 146 12.73 -2.73 9.21
CA MET A 146 12.29 -4.05 9.70
C MET A 146 11.62 -3.94 11.08
N ILE A 147 10.69 -3.01 11.22
CA ILE A 147 9.92 -2.72 12.44
C ILE A 147 8.43 -2.69 12.14
N TYR A 148 7.58 -2.71 13.17
CA TYR A 148 6.13 -2.71 13.00
C TYR A 148 5.61 -1.39 12.41
N GLU A 149 6.17 -0.26 12.85
CA GLU A 149 5.77 1.11 12.50
C GLU A 149 6.43 1.65 11.22
N ALA A 150 6.95 0.76 10.37
CA ALA A 150 7.77 1.13 9.22
C ALA A 150 7.01 1.98 8.18
N ASP A 151 5.69 1.92 8.17
CA ASP A 151 4.85 2.72 7.28
C ASP A 151 4.76 4.18 7.68
N GLY A 152 4.65 4.47 8.98
CA GLY A 152 4.80 5.82 9.53
C GLY A 152 6.20 6.38 9.30
N VAL A 153 7.24 5.55 9.45
CA VAL A 153 8.62 5.95 9.12
C VAL A 153 8.75 6.32 7.63
N MET A 154 8.30 5.45 6.74
CA MET A 154 8.35 5.69 5.28
C MET A 154 7.60 6.97 4.91
N ALA A 155 6.39 7.16 5.44
CA ALA A 155 5.59 8.36 5.21
C ALA A 155 6.31 9.63 5.67
N ARG A 156 6.89 9.63 6.88
CA ARG A 156 7.65 10.76 7.40
C ARG A 156 8.88 11.07 6.54
N GLU A 157 9.65 10.05 6.14
CA GLU A 157 10.85 10.26 5.33
C GLU A 157 10.52 10.78 3.93
N ALA A 158 9.42 10.31 3.32
CA ALA A 158 8.91 10.85 2.07
C ALA A 158 8.44 12.31 2.22
N TYR A 159 7.71 12.62 3.29
CA TYR A 159 7.23 13.98 3.59
C TYR A 159 8.38 14.99 3.76
N LYS A 160 9.47 14.60 4.42
CA LYS A 160 10.67 15.45 4.59
C LYS A 160 11.33 15.86 3.26
N GLN A 161 11.07 15.15 2.17
CA GLN A 161 11.59 15.51 0.84
C GLN A 161 10.80 16.67 0.18
N GLY A 162 9.73 17.14 0.82
CA GLY A 162 8.84 18.17 0.27
C GLY A 162 7.98 17.65 -0.88
N GLY A 163 7.15 18.52 -1.46
CA GLY A 163 6.24 18.11 -2.54
C GLY A 163 5.10 17.22 -2.02
N PHE A 164 4.41 17.68 -0.99
CA PHE A 164 3.36 16.91 -0.32
C PHE A 164 1.97 17.48 -0.64
N MET A 165 1.00 16.59 -0.86
CA MET A 165 -0.42 16.93 -0.97
C MET A 165 -1.24 16.08 -0.01
N MET A 166 -1.98 16.73 0.88
CA MET A 166 -3.00 16.06 1.70
C MET A 166 -4.37 16.24 1.05
N LEU A 167 -5.06 15.13 0.80
CA LEU A 167 -6.45 15.11 0.39
C LEU A 167 -7.33 15.07 1.63
N ASP A 168 -8.26 16.02 1.75
CA ASP A 168 -9.29 16.02 2.80
C ASP A 168 -10.42 15.03 2.45
N GLN A 169 -10.04 13.76 2.33
CA GLN A 169 -10.89 12.65 1.92
C GLN A 169 -10.48 11.37 2.63
N TYR A 170 -11.42 10.42 2.75
CA TYR A 170 -11.15 9.10 3.32
C TYR A 170 -11.11 8.07 2.19
N LEU A 171 -9.90 7.75 1.71
CA LEU A 171 -9.70 6.89 0.54
C LEU A 171 -8.95 5.59 0.87
N GLY A 172 -8.65 5.34 2.15
CA GLY A 172 -8.10 4.08 2.63
C GLY A 172 -9.13 3.31 3.44
N TYR A 173 -9.20 2.00 3.26
CA TYR A 173 -9.80 1.11 4.26
C TYR A 173 -8.73 0.62 5.23
N TYR A 174 -9.16 0.12 6.38
CA TYR A 174 -8.32 -0.69 7.27
C TYR A 174 -8.86 -2.10 7.36
N ASN A 175 -8.01 -3.09 7.07
CA ASN A 175 -8.30 -4.52 7.21
C ASN A 175 -9.68 -4.93 6.64
N TYR A 176 -10.06 -4.44 5.46
CA TYR A 176 -11.42 -4.65 4.93
C TYR A 176 -11.83 -6.14 4.82
N LEU A 177 -10.86 -7.01 4.58
CA LEU A 177 -11.02 -8.46 4.42
C LEU A 177 -10.82 -9.25 5.73
N ARG A 178 -10.59 -8.56 6.87
CA ARG A 178 -10.40 -9.17 8.20
C ARG A 178 -11.15 -8.35 9.24
N THR A 179 -12.19 -8.89 9.88
CA THR A 179 -12.80 -8.17 11.01
C THR A 179 -11.90 -8.27 12.25
N PRO A 180 -12.07 -7.38 13.26
CA PRO A 180 -11.39 -7.53 14.54
C PRO A 180 -11.61 -8.91 15.18
N GLU A 181 -12.78 -9.54 14.98
CA GLU A 181 -13.05 -10.90 15.49
C GLU A 181 -12.17 -11.97 14.84
N ASP A 182 -11.69 -11.76 13.60
CA ASP A 182 -10.80 -12.69 12.91
C ASP A 182 -9.37 -12.72 13.51
N ARG A 183 -9.02 -11.77 14.38
CA ARG A 183 -7.69 -11.67 15.01
C ARG A 183 -7.49 -12.65 16.17
N ASP A 184 -8.56 -13.03 16.86
CA ASP A 184 -8.51 -13.93 18.02
C ASP A 184 -8.35 -15.43 17.64
N LEU A 185 -8.29 -15.74 16.34
CA LEU A 185 -8.11 -17.11 15.83
C LEU A 185 -6.68 -17.41 15.36
N ILE A 186 -5.75 -16.45 15.43
CA ILE A 186 -4.36 -16.59 14.95
C ILE A 186 -3.34 -16.01 15.95
N LEU A 187 -3.61 -16.16 17.26
CA LEU A 187 -2.63 -16.10 18.34
C LEU A 187 -2.67 -17.42 19.12
#